data_AF-A0A7L2R3G0-F1
#
_entry.id   AF-A0A7L2R3G0-F1
#
_cell.length_a   1.000
_cell.length_b   1.000
_cell.length_c   1.000
_cell.angle_alpha   90.00
_cell.angle_beta   90.00
_cell.angle_gamma   90.00
#
_symmetry.space_group_name_H-M   'P 1'
#
loop_
_entity.id
_entity.type
_entity.pdbx_description
1 polymer ?
#
loop_
_entity_poly.entity_id
_entity_poly.type
_entity_poly.pdbx_seq_one_letter_code
_entity_poly.pdbx_strand_id
1 'polypeptide(L)'
;VCTGTDMKLLRPSSPESHYETLRHLYQGCQVVQGNLELTYLPADADTAFLKVRSGKTPRGRGKTGLRPAPHPCPPIQDIKEVQGYVLIAENQVSGLE
;
A
#
# COMPACT_ATOMS: atom_id res chain seq x y z
N VAL A 1 9.03 -7.42 -3.62
CA VAL A 1 9.63 -6.27 -4.34
C VAL A 1 8.77 -6.04 -5.56
N CYS A 2 8.39 -4.80 -5.86
CA CYS A 2 7.52 -4.46 -6.99
C CYS A 2 8.08 -3.25 -7.72
N THR A 3 7.76 -3.13 -9.00
CA THR A 3 8.18 -2.00 -9.81
C THR A 3 7.25 -0.82 -9.58
N GLY A 4 7.83 0.37 -9.46
CA GLY A 4 7.10 1.62 -9.43
C GLY A 4 6.46 1.97 -10.77
N THR A 5 5.80 3.11 -10.82
CA THR A 5 5.17 3.64 -12.04
C THR A 5 5.91 4.89 -12.54
N ASP A 6 5.63 5.32 -13.79
CA ASP A 6 6.05 6.63 -14.34
C ASP A 6 4.85 7.31 -15.02
N MET A 7 3.76 7.47 -14.27
CA MET A 7 2.53 8.10 -14.74
C MET A 7 2.49 9.60 -14.45
N LYS A 8 3.28 10.09 -13.51
CA LYS A 8 3.35 11.50 -13.08
C LYS A 8 1.95 12.01 -12.75
N LEU A 9 1.51 13.06 -13.46
CA LEU A 9 0.17 13.64 -13.35
C LEU A 9 -0.70 13.34 -14.58
N LEU A 10 -0.36 12.31 -15.37
CA LEU A 10 -1.19 11.88 -16.48
C LEU A 10 -2.52 11.35 -15.95
N ARG A 11 -3.63 11.96 -16.38
CA ARG A 11 -4.97 11.54 -15.99
C ARG A 11 -5.25 10.14 -16.57
N PRO A 12 -5.60 9.14 -15.75
CA PRO A 12 -5.95 7.82 -16.26
C PRO A 12 -7.28 7.87 -17.03
N SER A 13 -7.42 7.00 -18.02
CA SER A 13 -8.66 6.89 -18.83
C SER A 13 -9.87 6.44 -18.00
N SER A 14 -9.65 5.67 -16.93
CA SER A 14 -10.69 5.30 -15.95
C SER A 14 -10.07 5.30 -14.54
N PRO A 15 -10.64 6.06 -13.58
CA PRO A 15 -10.15 6.10 -12.21
C PRO A 15 -10.31 4.76 -11.47
N GLU A 16 -11.35 3.99 -11.76
CA GLU A 16 -11.59 2.66 -11.17
C GLU A 16 -10.52 1.66 -11.62
N SER A 17 -10.23 1.62 -12.92
CA SER A 17 -9.18 0.77 -13.49
C SER A 17 -7.80 1.17 -12.97
N HIS A 18 -7.57 2.48 -12.80
CA HIS A 18 -6.35 3.01 -12.21
C HIS A 18 -6.14 2.55 -10.76
N TYR A 19 -7.17 2.69 -9.91
CA TYR A 19 -7.13 2.21 -8.54
C TYR A 19 -6.85 0.71 -8.46
N GLU A 20 -7.57 -0.10 -9.24
CA GLU A 20 -7.36 -1.56 -9.25
C GLU A 20 -5.95 -1.93 -9.72
N THR A 21 -5.38 -1.19 -10.68
CA THR A 21 -3.99 -1.36 -11.11
C THR A 21 -3.00 -1.09 -9.98
N LEU A 22 -3.14 0.05 -9.29
CA LEU A 22 -2.29 0.42 -8.15
C LEU A 22 -2.39 -0.61 -7.02
N ARG A 23 -3.61 -1.07 -6.72
CA ARG A 23 -3.86 -2.12 -5.73
C ARG A 23 -3.13 -3.41 -6.09
N HIS A 24 -3.27 -3.91 -7.32
CA HIS A 24 -2.60 -5.14 -7.74
C HIS A 24 -1.07 -5.03 -7.74
N LEU A 25 -0.53 -3.85 -8.10
CA LEU A 25 0.92 -3.62 -8.13
C LEU A 25 1.54 -3.59 -6.74
N TYR A 26 0.87 -2.95 -5.78
CA TYR A 26 1.45 -2.68 -4.46
C TYR A 26 0.91 -3.59 -3.36
N GLN A 27 -0.12 -4.39 -3.61
CA GLN A 27 -0.64 -5.36 -2.63
C GLN A 27 0.43 -6.37 -2.24
N GLY A 28 0.82 -6.37 -0.96
CA GLY A 28 1.86 -7.25 -0.43
C GLY A 28 3.28 -6.82 -0.82
N CYS A 29 3.45 -5.60 -1.34
CA CYS A 29 4.75 -5.09 -1.70
C CYS A 29 5.54 -4.62 -0.49
N GLN A 30 6.80 -5.04 -0.35
CA GLN A 30 7.72 -4.51 0.68
C GLN A 30 8.65 -3.41 0.19
N VAL A 31 9.08 -3.49 -1.07
CA VAL A 31 10.08 -2.59 -1.62
C VAL A 31 9.59 -2.19 -3.00
N VAL A 32 9.40 -0.89 -3.21
CA VAL A 32 9.06 -0.33 -4.51
C VAL A 32 10.35 0.11 -5.18
N GLN A 33 10.68 -0.55 -6.29
CA GLN A 33 11.79 -0.19 -7.15
C GLN A 33 11.33 0.85 -8.17
N GLY A 34 11.70 2.11 -7.94
CA GLY A 34 11.23 3.26 -8.72
C GLY A 34 10.23 4.10 -7.94
N ASN A 35 9.32 4.76 -8.64
CA ASN A 35 8.46 5.77 -8.04
C ASN A 35 7.16 5.15 -7.53
N LEU A 36 6.74 5.56 -6.34
CA LEU A 36 5.41 5.23 -5.81
C LEU A 36 4.48 6.40 -6.12
N GLU A 37 3.59 6.23 -7.09
CA GLU A 37 2.69 7.30 -7.53
C GLU A 37 1.23 6.93 -7.24
N LEU A 38 0.60 7.74 -6.39
CA LEU A 38 -0.79 7.60 -5.95
C LEU A 38 -1.54 8.85 -6.37
N THR A 39 -1.92 8.91 -7.64
CA THR A 39 -2.60 10.05 -8.24
C THR A 39 -4.02 9.68 -8.64
N TYR A 40 -4.92 10.65 -8.77
CA TYR A 40 -6.28 10.44 -9.28
C TYR A 40 -7.10 9.35 -8.55
N LEU A 41 -6.79 9.10 -7.27
CA LEU A 41 -7.57 8.19 -6.44
C LEU A 41 -8.91 8.83 -6.05
N PRO A 42 -10.01 8.08 -6.03
CA PRO A 42 -11.28 8.57 -5.50
C PRO A 42 -11.16 8.84 -3.99
N ALA A 43 -11.99 9.74 -3.47
CA ALA A 43 -11.96 10.13 -2.05
C ALA A 43 -12.26 8.95 -1.10
N ASP A 44 -12.99 7.95 -1.58
CA ASP A 44 -13.32 6.72 -0.87
C ASP A 44 -12.34 5.54 -1.15
N ALA A 45 -11.25 5.78 -1.87
CA ALA A 45 -10.27 4.74 -2.20
C ALA A 45 -9.67 4.10 -0.93
N ASP A 46 -9.78 2.77 -0.81
CA ASP A 46 -9.10 2.04 0.26
C ASP A 46 -7.60 1.99 -0.04
N THR A 47 -6.82 2.79 0.69
CA THR A 47 -5.35 2.78 0.61
C THR A 47 -4.72 1.80 1.61
N ALA A 48 -5.50 0.89 2.20
CA ALA A 48 -5.00 -0.04 3.22
C ALA A 48 -4.00 -1.05 2.64
N PHE A 49 -4.03 -1.29 1.32
CA PHE A 49 -3.04 -2.13 0.63
C PHE A 49 -1.62 -1.55 0.66
N LEU A 50 -1.47 -0.24 0.84
CA LEU A 50 -0.19 0.45 1.03
C LEU A 50 0.20 0.52 2.51
N LYS A 51 -0.82 0.51 3.37
CA LYS A 51 -0.67 0.88 4.76
C LYS A 51 -0.11 -0.26 5.56
N VAL A 52 0.90 0.14 6.33
CA VAL A 52 1.52 -0.65 7.36
C VAL A 52 0.44 -1.11 8.34
N ARG A 53 0.09 -2.40 8.39
CA ARG A 53 -0.60 -2.90 9.58
C ARG A 53 0.48 -3.00 10.63
N SER A 54 0.70 -1.89 11.35
CA SER A 54 1.20 -1.97 12.71
C SER A 54 0.19 -2.81 13.47
N GLY A 55 0.33 -4.13 13.36
CA GLY A 55 -0.38 -5.07 14.18
C GLY A 55 -0.08 -4.60 15.58
N LYS A 56 -1.12 -4.18 16.31
CA LYS A 56 -1.03 -4.08 17.75
C LYS A 56 -0.42 -5.41 18.19
N THR A 57 0.84 -5.40 18.58
CA THR A 57 1.46 -6.56 19.20
C THR A 57 0.55 -6.84 20.39
N PRO A 58 -0.08 -8.01 20.51
CA PRO A 58 -0.74 -8.34 21.77
C PRO A 58 0.37 -8.28 22.81
N ARG A 59 0.33 -7.28 23.70
CA ARG A 59 1.22 -7.20 24.85
C ARG A 59 0.94 -8.46 25.65
N GLY A 60 1.80 -9.46 25.49
CA GLY A 60 1.72 -10.70 26.23
C GLY A 60 1.89 -10.43 27.72
N ARG A 61 0.85 -10.73 28.49
CA ARG A 61 0.98 -11.25 29.85
C ARG A 61 0.15 -12.51 29.95
N GLY A 62 0.81 -13.65 29.77
CA GLY A 62 0.24 -14.99 29.93
C GLY A 62 1.34 -16.03 29.76
N LYS A 63 1.96 -16.44 30.87
CA LYS A 63 2.87 -17.58 30.91
C LYS A 63 2.04 -18.86 30.84
N THR A 64 2.20 -19.67 29.80
CA THR A 64 2.09 -21.14 29.83
C THR A 64 2.58 -21.73 28.51
N GLY A 65 3.36 -22.80 28.60
CA GLY A 65 4.19 -23.31 27.51
C GLY A 65 3.43 -23.87 26.32
N LEU A 66 3.53 -23.18 25.19
CA LEU A 66 3.28 -23.76 23.87
C LEU A 66 4.62 -23.83 23.12
N ARG A 67 4.93 -25.01 22.58
CA ARG A 67 6.06 -25.22 21.68
C ARG A 67 5.92 -24.27 20.48
N PRO A 68 6.97 -23.53 20.07
CA PRO A 68 6.91 -22.72 18.86
C PRO A 68 6.72 -23.64 17.64
N ALA A 69 5.79 -23.27 16.75
CA ALA A 69 5.68 -23.89 15.44
C ALA A 69 7.02 -23.73 14.68
N PRO A 70 7.49 -24.74 13.93
CA PRO A 70 8.80 -24.72 13.27
C PRO A 70 8.92 -23.73 12.10
N HIS A 71 7.90 -22.90 11.87
CA HIS A 71 7.92 -21.79 10.92
C HIS A 71 7.04 -20.67 11.48
N PRO A 72 7.60 -19.50 11.83
CA PRO A 72 6.80 -18.31 12.06
C PRO A 72 6.11 -17.94 10.74
N CYS A 73 4.79 -17.74 10.74
CA CYS A 73 4.12 -17.06 9.63
C CYS A 73 4.79 -15.68 9.44
N PRO A 74 5.24 -15.31 8.23
CA PRO A 74 5.82 -13.98 8.02
C PRO A 74 4.76 -12.93 8.37
N PRO A 75 5.10 -11.89 9.14
CA PRO A 75 4.17 -10.80 9.40
C PRO A 75 3.75 -10.17 8.07
N ILE A 76 2.49 -9.75 7.99
CA ILE A 76 1.90 -9.06 6.82
C ILE A 76 2.85 -7.91 6.44
N GLN A 77 3.24 -7.89 5.17
CA GLN A 77 4.41 -7.18 4.70
C GLN A 77 4.06 -5.76 4.25
N ASP A 78 4.50 -4.80 5.05
CA ASP A 78 4.39 -3.37 4.81
C ASP A 78 5.34 -2.91 3.69
N ILE A 79 5.02 -1.86 2.92
CA ILE A 79 6.02 -1.17 2.10
C ILE A 79 7.04 -0.53 3.05
N LYS A 80 8.22 -1.12 3.12
CA LYS A 80 9.35 -0.71 3.97
C LYS A 80 10.25 0.32 3.29
N GLU A 81 10.33 0.27 1.97
CA GLU A 81 11.29 1.09 1.22
C GLU A 81 10.75 1.44 -0.17
N VAL A 82 10.99 2.69 -0.59
CA VAL A 82 10.78 3.18 -1.96
C VAL A 82 12.13 3.69 -2.46
N GLN A 83 12.60 3.16 -3.59
CA GLN A 83 13.93 3.47 -4.15
C GLN A 83 13.91 4.66 -5.13
N GLY A 84 12.75 5.26 -5.36
CA GLY A 84 12.55 6.49 -6.14
C GLY A 84 11.84 7.57 -5.32
N TYR A 85 11.03 8.39 -5.99
CA TYR A 85 10.21 9.40 -5.31
C TYR A 85 8.79 8.88 -5.01
N VAL A 86 8.13 9.51 -4.04
CA VAL A 86 6.72 9.28 -3.74
C VAL A 86 5.92 10.48 -4.22
N LEU A 87 4.95 10.26 -5.09
CA LEU A 87 4.05 11.30 -5.59
C LEU A 87 2.62 10.98 -5.14
N ILE A 88 2.00 11.88 -4.39
CA ILE A 88 0.61 11.77 -3.96
C ILE A 88 -0.11 13.02 -4.45
N ALA A 89 -1.10 12.85 -5.31
CA ALA A 89 -1.90 13.95 -5.85
C ALA A 89 -3.38 13.61 -5.69
N GLU A 90 -4.06 14.36 -4.84
CA GLU A 90 -5.49 14.19 -4.64
C GLU A 90 -6.27 14.60 -5.90
N ASN A 91 -7.27 13.80 -6.23
CA ASN A 91 -8.24 14.17 -7.25
C ASN A 91 -9.17 15.24 -6.66
N GLN A 92 -8.78 16.51 -6.79
CA GLN A 92 -9.67 17.64 -6.53
C GLN A 92 -10.72 17.68 -7.66
N VAL A 93 -11.70 16.77 -7.63
CA VAL A 93 -13.00 17.06 -8.24
C VAL A 93 -13.57 18.20 -7.41
N SER A 94 -13.21 19.43 -7.77
CA SER A 94 -14.03 20.58 -7.43
C SER A 94 -15.35 20.34 -8.13
N GLY A 95 -16.34 19.83 -7.39
CA GLY A 95 -17.72 19.88 -7.80
C GLY A 95 -18.05 21.33 -8.10
N LEU A 96 -18.07 21.70 -9.37
CA LEU A 96 -19.02 22.69 -9.82
C LEU A 96 -20.38 21.98 -9.85
N GLU A 97 -21.06 21.96 -8.72
CA GLU A 97 -22.52 22.11 -8.69
C GLU A 97 -22.85 23.61 -8.76
#